data_AF-A0A2R7P945-F1
#
_entry.id   AF-A0A2R7P945-F1
#
_cell.length_a   1.000
_cell.length_b   1.000
_cell.length_c   1.000
_cell.angle_alpha   90.00
_cell.angle_beta   90.00
_cell.angle_gamma   90.00
#
_symmetry.space_group_name_H-M   'P 1'
#
loop_
_entity.id
_entity.type
_entity.pdbx_description
1 polymer ?
#
loop_
_entity_poly.entity_id
_entity_poly.type
_entity_poly.pdbx_seq_one_letter_code
_entity_poly.pdbx_strand_id
1 'polypeptide(L)'
;MKKILYLLFIISLVSCRKEPTPIPCTNCPPEVDSNNINVSILIDLSDRIDPATNPNPTMQYFQRDTEYIKAIEKGFLNHIKSKRIITYDDQMQVFFNPEPSDPKINDFTKELKVSFNKDIPRSYFDSVDKKYSELPLNIYQSAIKDGKYVGSDIWEFFKNKVNDYCIKQDKRNILFILTDGYMYHQNTKFDEKKENSYRTSYLTTKLIKTNNLTTSDFKDAIEKNGYGFVKANENLSNLEVIVLGINPEKGNPFEEAVIKEYWQNWFKEMKINKYQIKSADLPSNLEPVILKAISGK
;
A
#
# COMPACT_ATOMS: atom_id res chain seq x y z
N MET A 1 -26.16 68.37 27.15
CA MET A 1 -25.90 67.21 26.27
C MET A 1 -24.98 66.24 27.01
N LYS A 2 -25.20 64.93 26.81
CA LYS A 2 -24.52 63.77 27.44
C LYS A 2 -24.94 63.42 28.87
N LYS A 3 -26.10 62.77 28.95
CA LYS A 3 -26.40 61.73 29.95
C LYS A 3 -25.54 60.48 29.63
N ILE A 4 -25.37 59.62 30.64
CA ILE A 4 -24.78 58.26 30.60
C ILE A 4 -23.26 58.24 30.85
N LEU A 5 -22.90 58.27 32.12
CA LEU A 5 -21.71 57.60 32.65
C LEU A 5 -22.10 57.08 34.04
N TYR A 6 -21.61 55.89 34.41
CA TYR A 6 -21.90 55.15 35.66
C TYR A 6 -23.11 54.21 35.63
N LEU A 7 -23.05 53.23 34.72
CA LEU A 7 -23.50 51.86 35.00
C LEU A 7 -22.35 50.93 34.57
N LEU A 8 -22.09 49.89 35.37
CA LEU A 8 -21.07 48.83 35.21
C LEU A 8 -19.76 49.05 35.97
N PHE A 9 -19.85 48.92 37.30
CA PHE A 9 -18.78 48.30 38.09
C PHE A 9 -19.34 46.99 38.67
N ILE A 10 -19.56 46.01 37.79
CA ILE A 10 -19.78 44.62 38.21
C ILE A 10 -18.48 43.88 37.95
N ILE A 11 -17.87 43.51 39.06
CA ILE A 11 -16.67 42.72 39.24
C ILE A 11 -16.81 41.40 38.46
N SER A 12 -16.12 41.29 37.32
CA SER A 12 -15.84 40.02 36.68
C SER A 12 -14.49 39.51 37.20
N LEU A 13 -14.52 38.87 38.37
CA LEU A 13 -13.49 37.93 38.81
C LEU A 13 -13.51 36.72 37.86
N VAL A 14 -12.94 36.89 36.67
CA VAL A 14 -12.55 35.77 35.82
C VAL A 14 -11.28 35.19 36.44
N SER A 15 -11.49 34.28 37.38
CA SER A 15 -10.46 33.37 37.86
C SER A 15 -9.86 32.66 36.64
N CYS A 16 -8.63 32.99 36.27
CA CYS A 16 -7.78 32.13 35.45
C CYS A 16 -7.62 30.79 36.17
N ARG A 17 -8.51 29.83 35.90
CA ARG A 17 -8.19 28.43 36.10
C ARG A 17 -7.03 28.15 35.14
N LYS A 18 -5.82 28.04 35.68
CA LYS A 18 -4.75 27.33 34.98
C LYS A 18 -5.31 25.94 34.70
N GLU A 19 -5.53 25.62 33.44
CA GLU A 19 -5.75 24.23 33.06
C GLU A 19 -4.58 23.42 33.61
N PRO A 20 -4.84 22.29 34.27
CA PRO A 20 -3.75 21.42 34.69
C PRO A 20 -2.94 21.09 33.44
N THR A 21 -1.65 21.40 33.46
CA THR A 21 -0.69 20.96 32.44
C THR A 21 -0.92 19.47 32.21
N PRO A 22 -1.15 19.03 30.95
CA PRO A 22 -1.36 17.63 30.65
C PRO A 22 -0.24 16.83 31.29
N ILE A 23 -0.59 15.88 32.15
CA ILE A 23 0.37 14.94 32.71
C ILE A 23 1.03 14.27 31.50
N PRO A 24 2.36 14.37 31.31
CA PRO A 24 3.04 13.73 30.20
C PRO A 24 2.75 12.24 30.29
N CYS A 25 1.97 11.74 29.34
CA CYS A 25 1.62 10.34 29.29
C CYS A 25 2.88 9.56 28.92
N THR A 26 3.44 8.85 29.89
CA THR A 26 4.73 8.16 29.75
C THR A 26 4.68 6.98 28.78
N ASN A 27 3.50 6.56 28.33
CA ASN A 27 3.26 5.40 27.44
C ASN A 27 2.10 5.62 26.44
N CYS A 28 1.77 6.87 26.08
CA CYS A 28 0.76 7.08 25.06
C CYS A 28 1.33 6.71 23.69
N PRO A 29 0.53 6.11 22.79
CA PRO A 29 0.92 6.00 21.39
C PRO A 29 1.33 7.39 20.89
N PRO A 30 2.44 7.52 20.14
CA PRO A 30 2.83 8.80 19.58
C PRO A 30 1.68 9.33 18.72
N GLU A 31 1.46 10.64 18.77
CA GLU A 31 0.48 11.30 17.92
C GLU A 31 0.93 11.14 16.46
N VAL A 32 0.04 10.62 15.60
CA VAL A 32 0.35 10.39 14.19
C VAL A 32 0.44 11.74 13.48
N ASP A 33 1.64 12.13 13.03
CA ASP A 33 1.80 13.30 12.17
C ASP A 33 1.38 12.93 10.74
N SER A 34 0.16 13.32 10.39
CA SER A 34 -0.39 13.11 9.05
C SER A 34 0.41 13.78 7.93
N ASN A 35 1.31 14.74 8.24
CA ASN A 35 2.18 15.39 7.26
C ASN A 35 3.48 14.62 6.98
N ASN A 36 3.90 13.69 7.86
CA ASN A 36 5.06 12.84 7.62
C ASN A 36 4.57 11.50 7.08
N ILE A 37 5.04 11.12 5.90
CA ILE A 37 4.60 9.89 5.25
C ILE A 37 5.69 8.83 5.23
N ASN A 38 5.26 7.59 5.44
CA ASN A 38 6.04 6.39 5.21
C ASN A 38 5.43 5.62 4.04
N VAL A 39 6.10 5.62 2.89
CA VAL A 39 5.62 4.97 1.66
C VAL A 39 6.36 3.65 1.46
N SER A 40 5.61 2.56 1.38
CA SER A 40 6.12 1.23 1.06
C SER A 40 5.58 0.78 -0.30
N ILE A 41 6.41 0.13 -1.10
CA ILE A 41 6.01 -0.45 -2.39
C ILE A 41 6.37 -1.93 -2.38
N LEU A 42 5.37 -2.81 -2.36
CA LEU A 42 5.55 -4.25 -2.51
C LEU A 42 5.34 -4.64 -3.97
N ILE A 43 6.37 -5.23 -4.59
CA ILE A 43 6.34 -5.61 -6.00
C ILE A 43 6.15 -7.12 -6.13
N ASP A 44 5.28 -7.50 -7.05
CA ASP A 44 5.09 -8.89 -7.48
C ASP A 44 5.97 -9.24 -8.68
N LEU A 45 6.92 -10.14 -8.45
CA LEU A 45 7.87 -10.64 -9.45
C LEU A 45 7.51 -12.08 -9.92
N SER A 46 6.23 -12.44 -9.87
CA SER A 46 5.72 -13.66 -10.51
C SER A 46 5.83 -13.59 -12.04
N ASP A 47 5.50 -14.68 -12.70
CA ASP A 47 5.46 -14.83 -14.16
C ASP A 47 4.47 -13.86 -14.84
N ARG A 48 3.63 -13.15 -14.08
CA ARG A 48 2.80 -12.03 -14.56
C ARG A 48 3.59 -10.96 -15.33
N ILE A 49 4.89 -10.80 -15.02
CA ILE A 49 5.76 -9.78 -15.60
C ILE A 49 6.37 -10.22 -16.93
N ASP A 50 6.30 -11.51 -17.25
CA ASP A 50 6.89 -12.12 -18.44
C ASP A 50 6.08 -11.77 -19.69
N PRO A 51 6.64 -11.03 -20.66
CA PRO A 51 5.97 -10.74 -21.93
C PRO A 51 5.66 -11.98 -22.78
N ALA A 52 6.39 -13.08 -22.59
CA ALA A 52 6.16 -14.32 -23.34
C ALA A 52 4.92 -15.06 -22.81
N THR A 53 4.81 -15.19 -21.49
CA THR A 53 3.66 -15.82 -20.83
C THR A 53 2.42 -14.91 -20.83
N ASN A 54 2.61 -13.61 -20.58
CA ASN A 54 1.53 -12.63 -20.39
C ASN A 54 1.68 -11.41 -21.31
N PRO A 55 1.59 -11.59 -22.64
CA PRO A 55 1.79 -10.50 -23.60
C PRO A 55 0.68 -9.46 -23.49
N ASN A 56 1.07 -8.18 -23.49
CA ASN A 56 0.13 -7.07 -23.61
C ASN A 56 0.51 -6.17 -24.80
N PRO A 57 -0.31 -6.13 -25.87
CA PRO A 57 0.03 -5.41 -27.09
C PRO A 57 0.08 -3.88 -26.92
N THR A 58 -0.59 -3.35 -25.89
CA THR A 58 -0.60 -1.91 -25.63
C THR A 58 0.64 -1.48 -24.84
N MET A 59 0.95 -2.19 -23.76
CA MET A 59 2.13 -1.94 -22.91
C MET A 59 2.32 -3.13 -21.97
N GLN A 60 3.54 -3.69 -21.92
CA GLN A 60 3.84 -4.86 -21.09
C GLN A 60 3.64 -4.54 -19.60
N TYR A 61 3.23 -5.52 -18.81
CA TYR A 61 2.88 -5.29 -17.41
C TYR A 61 4.04 -4.77 -16.57
N PHE A 62 5.26 -5.29 -16.76
CA PHE A 62 6.43 -4.77 -16.06
C PHE A 62 6.69 -3.29 -16.39
N GLN A 63 6.42 -2.85 -17.63
CA GLN A 63 6.57 -1.45 -18.02
C GLN A 63 5.51 -0.58 -17.33
N ARG A 64 4.26 -1.05 -17.25
CA ARG A 64 3.21 -0.33 -16.51
C ARG A 64 3.60 -0.15 -15.05
N ASP A 65 4.08 -1.21 -14.42
CA ASP A 65 4.52 -1.16 -13.02
C ASP A 65 5.70 -0.18 -12.84
N THR A 66 6.68 -0.15 -13.75
CA THR A 66 7.77 0.85 -13.68
C THR A 66 7.26 2.28 -13.72
N GLU A 67 6.24 2.56 -14.54
CA GLU A 67 5.62 3.90 -14.60
C GLU A 67 4.74 4.19 -13.38
N TYR A 68 4.08 3.18 -12.79
CA TYR A 68 3.39 3.36 -11.52
C TYR A 68 4.37 3.70 -10.39
N ILE A 69 5.54 3.04 -10.34
CA ILE A 69 6.60 3.33 -9.37
C ILE A 69 7.12 4.75 -9.53
N LYS A 70 7.34 5.20 -10.77
CA LYS A 70 7.70 6.61 -11.06
C LYS A 70 6.60 7.58 -10.61
N ALA A 71 5.33 7.26 -10.83
CA ALA A 71 4.23 8.10 -10.35
C ALA A 71 4.16 8.16 -8.81
N ILE A 72 4.45 7.05 -8.12
CA ILE A 72 4.54 7.00 -6.66
C ILE A 72 5.68 7.90 -6.18
N GLU A 73 6.87 7.78 -6.78
CA GLU A 73 8.02 8.62 -6.46
C GLU A 73 7.72 10.11 -6.70
N LYS A 74 7.12 10.44 -7.84
CA LYS A 74 6.73 11.81 -8.17
C LYS A 74 5.76 12.38 -7.13
N GLY A 75 4.77 11.58 -6.71
CA GLY A 75 3.84 11.95 -5.64
C GLY A 75 4.55 12.19 -4.32
N PHE A 76 5.49 11.32 -3.96
CA PHE A 76 6.30 11.43 -2.75
C PHE A 76 7.18 12.70 -2.76
N LEU A 77 7.90 12.97 -3.84
CA LEU A 77 8.70 14.19 -3.97
C LEU A 77 7.83 15.46 -3.96
N ASN A 78 6.65 15.43 -4.60
CA ASN A 78 5.72 16.56 -4.58
C ASN A 78 5.20 16.84 -3.16
N HIS A 79 4.90 15.79 -2.40
CA HIS A 79 4.53 15.90 -0.99
C HIS A 79 5.65 16.58 -0.19
N ILE A 80 6.89 16.12 -0.31
CA ILE A 80 8.05 16.73 0.38
C ILE A 80 8.24 18.19 -0.04
N LYS A 81 8.18 18.49 -1.34
CA LYS A 81 8.32 19.86 -1.88
C LYS A 81 7.23 20.81 -1.37
N SER A 82 6.07 20.30 -0.94
CA SER A 82 5.01 21.11 -0.36
C SER A 82 5.26 21.51 1.10
N LYS A 83 6.21 20.84 1.78
CA LYS A 83 6.54 21.03 3.20
C LYS A 83 7.69 22.01 3.39
N ARG A 84 7.79 22.55 4.61
CA ARG A 84 8.96 23.34 5.04
C ARG A 84 10.12 22.38 5.33
N ILE A 85 11.34 22.72 4.92
CA ILE A 85 12.53 21.86 5.05
C ILE A 85 12.74 21.39 6.50
N ILE A 86 12.51 22.26 7.49
CA ILE A 86 12.69 21.93 8.91
C ILE A 86 11.74 20.83 9.42
N THR A 87 10.68 20.51 8.67
CA THR A 87 9.67 19.49 9.02
C THR A 87 9.81 18.24 8.16
N TYR A 88 10.92 18.04 7.45
CA TYR A 88 11.15 16.82 6.68
C TYR A 88 11.43 15.66 7.62
N ASP A 89 10.62 14.60 7.49
CA ASP A 89 10.81 13.31 8.15
C ASP A 89 10.02 12.23 7.40
N ASP A 90 10.21 12.17 6.09
CA ASP A 90 9.45 11.29 5.19
C ASP A 90 10.37 10.20 4.66
N GLN A 91 9.83 9.00 4.42
CA GLN A 91 10.60 7.90 3.86
C GLN A 91 9.82 7.11 2.82
N MET A 92 10.55 6.52 1.88
CA MET A 92 10.01 5.65 0.85
C MET A 92 10.93 4.44 0.62
N GLN A 93 10.35 3.25 0.49
CA GLN A 93 11.11 2.02 0.28
C GLN A 93 10.37 1.00 -0.59
N VAL A 94 11.12 0.28 -1.41
CA VAL A 94 10.64 -0.88 -2.21
C VAL A 94 10.96 -2.19 -1.50
N PHE A 95 10.02 -3.14 -1.55
CA PHE A 95 10.09 -4.46 -0.93
C PHE A 95 9.72 -5.57 -1.91
N PHE A 96 10.26 -6.75 -1.63
CA PHE A 96 9.95 -8.02 -2.30
C PHE A 96 9.76 -9.09 -1.23
N ASN A 97 8.86 -10.03 -1.46
CA ASN A 97 8.73 -11.22 -0.63
C ASN A 97 8.36 -12.41 -1.51
N PRO A 98 9.13 -13.50 -1.57
CA PRO A 98 10.44 -13.69 -0.94
C PRO A 98 11.52 -12.76 -1.54
N GLU A 99 12.69 -12.72 -0.91
CA GLU A 99 13.83 -11.98 -1.45
C GLU A 99 14.31 -12.62 -2.76
N PRO A 100 14.55 -11.82 -3.82
CA PRO A 100 15.03 -12.35 -5.09
C PRO A 100 16.40 -13.03 -4.93
N SER A 101 16.60 -14.11 -5.70
CA SER A 101 17.84 -14.90 -5.60
C SER A 101 19.08 -14.19 -6.16
N ASP A 102 18.90 -13.18 -7.02
CA ASP A 102 19.98 -12.36 -7.56
C ASP A 102 20.43 -11.31 -6.52
N PRO A 103 21.68 -11.39 -6.02
CA PRO A 103 22.21 -10.43 -5.05
C PRO A 103 22.19 -8.98 -5.56
N LYS A 104 22.23 -8.75 -6.89
CA LYS A 104 22.15 -7.40 -7.45
C LYS A 104 20.81 -6.73 -7.18
N ILE A 105 19.72 -7.50 -7.17
CA ILE A 105 18.41 -6.96 -6.85
C ILE A 105 18.38 -6.47 -5.39
N ASN A 106 19.04 -7.19 -4.48
CA ASN A 106 19.17 -6.76 -3.09
C ASN A 106 19.93 -5.42 -2.98
N ASP A 107 20.96 -5.20 -3.80
CA ASP A 107 21.66 -3.91 -3.82
C ASP A 107 20.77 -2.77 -4.36
N PHE A 108 19.99 -3.03 -5.42
CA PHE A 108 19.00 -2.06 -5.91
C PHE A 108 17.96 -1.70 -4.84
N THR A 109 17.52 -2.66 -4.02
CA THR A 109 16.56 -2.37 -2.94
C THR A 109 17.12 -1.43 -1.88
N LYS A 110 18.42 -1.53 -1.58
CA LYS A 110 19.10 -0.61 -0.63
C LYS A 110 19.15 0.79 -1.20
N GLU A 111 19.40 0.93 -2.50
CA GLU A 111 19.42 2.22 -3.17
C GLU A 111 18.04 2.88 -3.25
N LEU A 112 17.00 2.06 -3.40
CA LEU A 112 15.57 2.42 -3.38
C LEU A 112 15.00 2.58 -1.97
N LYS A 113 15.85 2.60 -0.93
CA LYS A 113 15.48 3.06 0.41
C LYS A 113 15.92 4.50 0.57
N VAL A 114 14.95 5.42 0.59
CA VAL A 114 15.20 6.86 0.63
C VAL A 114 14.51 7.50 1.83
N SER A 115 15.16 8.50 2.42
CA SER A 115 14.65 9.25 3.57
C SER A 115 14.98 10.72 3.42
N PHE A 116 14.01 11.59 3.71
CA PHE A 116 14.18 13.04 3.71
C PHE A 116 14.13 13.56 5.13
N ASN A 117 15.20 14.22 5.54
CA ASN A 117 15.29 14.98 6.79
C ASN A 117 15.72 16.42 6.50
N LYS A 118 15.72 17.27 7.53
CA LYS A 118 16.06 18.69 7.44
C LYS A 118 17.47 18.99 6.90
N ASP A 119 18.39 18.04 6.97
CA ASP A 119 19.81 18.21 6.61
C ASP A 119 20.10 17.78 5.16
N ILE A 120 19.10 17.28 4.44
CA ILE A 120 19.24 16.79 3.07
C ILE A 120 19.42 17.95 2.07
N PRO A 121 20.44 17.89 1.18
CA PRO A 121 20.66 18.90 0.16
C PRO A 121 19.64 18.80 -0.97
N ARG A 122 19.41 19.91 -1.68
CA ARG A 122 18.48 19.95 -2.81
C ARG A 122 18.84 18.97 -3.94
N SER A 123 20.13 18.71 -4.17
CA SER A 123 20.61 17.75 -5.17
C SER A 123 20.20 16.30 -4.87
N TYR A 124 19.80 15.99 -3.64
CA TYR A 124 19.32 14.66 -3.30
C TYR A 124 17.99 14.33 -3.99
N PHE A 125 17.14 15.34 -4.27
CA PHE A 125 15.91 15.12 -5.05
C PHE A 125 16.22 14.53 -6.43
N ASP A 126 17.21 15.09 -7.13
CA ASP A 126 17.62 14.60 -8.45
C ASP A 126 18.23 13.19 -8.37
N SER A 127 18.92 12.88 -7.28
CA SER A 127 19.41 11.52 -7.02
C SER A 127 18.27 10.52 -6.82
N VAL A 128 17.19 10.91 -6.14
CA VAL A 128 16.04 10.03 -5.91
C VAL A 128 15.27 9.81 -7.22
N ASP A 129 15.02 10.89 -7.96
CA ASP A 129 14.35 10.86 -9.28
C ASP A 129 15.10 9.93 -10.26
N LYS A 130 16.43 10.04 -10.32
CA LYS A 130 17.27 9.16 -11.14
C LYS A 130 17.14 7.69 -10.72
N LYS A 131 17.26 7.39 -9.43
CA LYS A 131 17.20 6.02 -8.90
C LYS A 131 15.87 5.35 -9.24
N TYR A 132 14.74 6.04 -9.03
CA TYR A 132 13.41 5.51 -9.31
C TYR A 132 13.07 5.47 -10.81
N SER A 133 13.77 6.25 -11.63
CA SER A 133 13.63 6.18 -13.09
C SER A 133 14.36 4.98 -13.71
N GLU A 134 15.45 4.51 -13.09
CA GLU A 134 16.35 3.50 -13.65
C GLU A 134 16.21 2.13 -12.96
N LEU A 135 16.29 2.08 -11.63
CA LEU A 135 16.43 0.82 -10.89
C LEU A 135 15.20 -0.10 -10.96
N PRO A 136 13.95 0.38 -10.91
CA PRO A 136 12.79 -0.49 -11.04
C PRO A 136 12.81 -1.30 -12.35
N LEU A 137 13.17 -0.67 -13.47
CA LEU A 137 13.29 -1.36 -14.76
C LEU A 137 14.37 -2.45 -14.71
N ASN A 138 15.52 -2.17 -14.10
CA ASN A 138 16.60 -3.15 -13.94
C ASN A 138 16.17 -4.36 -13.09
N ILE A 139 15.36 -4.13 -12.06
CA ILE A 139 14.80 -5.20 -11.22
C ILE A 139 13.90 -6.12 -12.06
N TYR A 140 12.94 -5.56 -12.79
CA TYR A 140 12.06 -6.35 -13.65
C TYR A 140 12.83 -7.09 -14.75
N GLN A 141 13.78 -6.42 -15.41
CA GLN A 141 14.62 -7.06 -16.43
C GLN A 141 15.46 -8.20 -15.87
N SER A 142 16.00 -8.06 -14.65
CA SER A 142 16.75 -9.15 -14.02
C SER A 142 15.83 -10.33 -13.68
N ALA A 143 14.64 -10.07 -13.12
CA ALA A 143 13.66 -11.11 -12.82
C ALA A 143 13.17 -11.86 -14.07
N ILE A 144 12.86 -11.14 -15.16
CA ILE A 144 12.49 -11.73 -16.45
C ILE A 144 13.63 -12.57 -17.02
N LYS A 145 14.87 -12.09 -16.92
CA LYS A 145 16.04 -12.81 -17.41
C LYS A 145 16.33 -14.09 -16.62
N ASP A 146 16.15 -14.07 -15.30
CA ASP A 146 16.32 -15.27 -14.46
C ASP A 146 15.24 -16.32 -14.76
N GLY A 147 14.03 -15.88 -15.10
CA GLY A 147 12.93 -16.74 -15.53
C GLY A 147 12.39 -17.69 -14.46
N LYS A 148 12.93 -17.65 -13.23
CA LYS A 148 12.47 -18.49 -12.11
C LYS A 148 11.22 -17.96 -11.43
N TYR A 149 10.96 -16.65 -11.56
CA TYR A 149 9.79 -15.95 -11.02
C TYR A 149 9.42 -16.39 -9.60
N VAL A 150 10.17 -15.88 -8.61
CA VAL A 150 9.96 -16.22 -7.20
C VAL A 150 8.58 -15.80 -6.66
N GLY A 151 7.86 -14.95 -7.39
CA GLY A 151 6.49 -14.54 -7.06
C GLY A 151 6.40 -13.38 -6.08
N SER A 152 5.21 -13.25 -5.48
CA SER A 152 4.94 -12.38 -4.34
C SER A 152 4.16 -13.13 -3.28
N ASP A 153 4.82 -13.50 -2.19
CA ASP A 153 4.17 -14.05 -1.01
C ASP A 153 3.59 -12.92 -0.16
N ILE A 154 2.52 -12.31 -0.67
CA ILE A 154 1.86 -11.16 -0.04
C ILE A 154 1.22 -11.60 1.29
N TRP A 155 0.68 -12.82 1.35
CA TRP A 155 0.08 -13.34 2.57
C TRP A 155 1.12 -13.40 3.70
N GLU A 156 2.28 -14.00 3.45
CA GLU A 156 3.36 -14.09 4.43
C GLU A 156 3.94 -12.71 4.76
N PHE A 157 4.03 -11.81 3.78
CA PHE A 157 4.48 -10.43 4.02
C PHE A 157 3.58 -9.73 5.05
N PHE A 158 2.26 -9.84 4.91
CA PHE A 158 1.32 -9.28 5.89
C PHE A 158 1.37 -10.00 7.25
N LYS A 159 1.71 -11.29 7.25
CA LYS A 159 1.84 -12.07 8.48
C LYS A 159 3.07 -11.68 9.30
N ASN A 160 4.21 -11.54 8.63
CA ASN A 160 5.52 -11.49 9.29
C ASN A 160 6.25 -10.16 9.19
N LYS A 161 5.98 -9.33 8.16
CA LYS A 161 6.86 -8.19 7.81
C LYS A 161 6.16 -6.84 7.81
N VAL A 162 4.86 -6.78 7.52
CA VAL A 162 4.13 -5.50 7.31
C VAL A 162 4.22 -4.54 8.51
N ASN A 163 4.17 -5.05 9.74
CA ASN A 163 4.27 -4.22 10.94
C ASN A 163 5.65 -3.55 11.06
N ASP A 164 6.72 -4.31 10.87
CA ASP A 164 8.08 -3.80 11.04
C ASP A 164 8.49 -2.87 9.89
N TYR A 165 8.07 -3.23 8.66
CA TYR A 165 8.56 -2.61 7.45
C TYR A 165 7.69 -1.43 7.03
N CYS A 166 6.36 -1.58 7.13
CA CYS A 166 5.41 -0.63 6.58
C CYS A 166 4.75 0.27 7.63
N ILE A 167 4.91 0.01 8.93
CA ILE A 167 4.28 0.83 9.98
C ILE A 167 5.32 1.59 10.80
N LYS A 168 5.21 2.92 10.76
CA LYS A 168 5.84 3.86 11.69
C LYS A 168 4.73 4.50 12.52
N GLN A 169 4.91 4.49 13.84
CA GLN A 169 3.85 4.84 14.79
C GLN A 169 3.46 6.32 14.72
N ASP A 170 4.39 7.18 14.32
CA ASP A 170 4.32 8.63 14.27
C ASP A 170 4.05 9.18 12.85
N LYS A 171 3.80 8.32 11.86
CA LYS A 171 3.65 8.70 10.45
C LYS A 171 2.39 8.13 9.85
N ARG A 172 1.91 8.79 8.79
CA ARG A 172 0.90 8.22 7.88
C ARG A 172 1.57 7.14 7.01
N ASN A 173 1.15 5.90 7.18
CA ASN A 173 1.72 4.76 6.45
C ASN A 173 0.90 4.41 5.22
N ILE A 174 1.56 4.33 4.07
CA ILE A 174 0.93 4.04 2.78
C ILE A 174 1.69 2.88 2.14
N LEU A 175 1.00 1.77 1.88
CA LEU A 175 1.53 0.61 1.18
C LEU A 175 0.90 0.48 -0.21
N PHE A 176 1.73 0.60 -1.25
CA PHE A 176 1.37 0.23 -2.60
C PHE A 176 1.73 -1.24 -2.84
N ILE A 177 0.82 -1.99 -3.46
CA ILE A 177 1.03 -3.39 -3.86
C ILE A 177 0.83 -3.47 -5.37
N LEU A 178 1.86 -3.87 -6.11
CA LEU A 178 1.79 -4.05 -7.57
C LEU A 178 1.66 -5.54 -7.86
N THR A 179 0.48 -5.98 -8.31
CA THR A 179 0.14 -7.40 -8.52
C THR A 179 -1.00 -7.51 -9.52
N ASP A 180 -1.16 -8.68 -10.14
CA ASP A 180 -2.34 -9.00 -10.96
C ASP A 180 -3.58 -9.35 -10.12
N GLY A 181 -3.43 -9.46 -8.80
CA GLY A 181 -4.50 -9.65 -7.84
C GLY A 181 -4.66 -11.08 -7.33
N TYR A 182 -3.98 -12.05 -7.94
CA TYR A 182 -3.98 -13.43 -7.48
C TYR A 182 -2.94 -13.63 -6.38
N MET A 183 -3.38 -13.66 -5.12
CA MET A 183 -2.50 -13.99 -4.00
C MET A 183 -2.08 -15.46 -4.12
N TYR A 184 -0.82 -15.76 -4.40
CA TYR A 184 -0.35 -17.15 -4.47
C TYR A 184 1.16 -17.24 -4.27
N HIS A 185 1.58 -18.15 -3.39
CA HIS A 185 2.97 -18.57 -3.31
C HIS A 185 3.04 -20.03 -2.87
N GLN A 186 3.95 -20.80 -3.47
CA GLN A 186 3.99 -22.26 -3.28
C GLN A 186 4.31 -22.69 -1.85
N ASN A 187 5.17 -21.95 -1.14
CA ASN A 187 5.68 -22.34 0.18
C ASN A 187 4.71 -22.00 1.32
N THR A 188 3.72 -21.16 1.05
CA THR A 188 2.73 -20.69 2.03
C THR A 188 1.32 -20.96 1.54
N LYS A 189 1.14 -21.90 0.62
CA LYS A 189 -0.14 -22.37 0.14
C LYS A 189 -0.78 -23.33 1.16
N PHE A 190 -1.86 -22.90 1.80
CA PHE A 190 -2.64 -23.76 2.70
C PHE A 190 -4.11 -23.32 2.73
N ASP A 191 -4.93 -24.16 3.36
CA ASP A 191 -6.32 -23.86 3.62
C ASP A 191 -6.79 -24.24 5.02
N GLU A 192 -7.79 -23.51 5.50
CA GLU A 192 -8.50 -23.76 6.75
C GLU A 192 -9.98 -24.01 6.43
N LYS A 193 -10.45 -25.23 6.68
CA LYS A 193 -11.84 -25.64 6.49
C LYS A 193 -12.52 -25.90 7.82
N LYS A 194 -13.63 -25.21 8.04
CA LYS A 194 -14.56 -25.40 9.17
C LYS A 194 -15.99 -25.46 8.63
N GLU A 195 -16.94 -25.82 9.47
CA GLU A 195 -18.36 -25.79 9.10
C GLU A 195 -18.74 -24.37 8.62
N ASN A 196 -19.28 -24.27 7.40
CA ASN A 196 -19.64 -23.00 6.74
C ASN A 196 -18.49 -21.98 6.62
N SER A 197 -17.24 -22.42 6.60
CA SER A 197 -16.08 -21.54 6.36
C SER A 197 -14.94 -22.27 5.64
N TYR A 198 -14.53 -21.74 4.49
CA TYR A 198 -13.36 -22.21 3.75
C TYR A 198 -12.43 -21.04 3.43
N ARG A 199 -11.32 -20.95 4.17
CA ARG A 199 -10.32 -19.89 4.01
C ARG A 199 -9.06 -20.45 3.38
N THR A 200 -8.39 -19.64 2.56
CA THR A 200 -7.16 -20.02 1.88
C THR A 200 -6.10 -18.94 2.06
N SER A 201 -4.82 -19.27 2.04
CA SER A 201 -3.76 -18.26 1.90
C SER A 201 -3.57 -17.77 0.46
N TYR A 202 -4.37 -18.29 -0.46
CA TYR A 202 -4.20 -18.09 -1.89
C TYR A 202 -5.52 -17.95 -2.65
N LEU A 203 -5.48 -17.31 -3.80
CA LEU A 203 -6.56 -17.20 -4.77
C LEU A 203 -5.98 -17.46 -6.16
N THR A 204 -6.63 -18.33 -6.91
CA THR A 204 -6.28 -18.64 -8.30
C THR A 204 -7.55 -18.76 -9.11
N THR A 205 -7.49 -18.60 -10.43
CA THR A 205 -8.67 -18.82 -11.29
C THR A 205 -9.26 -20.22 -11.10
N LYS A 206 -8.41 -21.23 -10.87
CA LYS A 206 -8.87 -22.61 -10.61
C LYS A 206 -9.73 -22.70 -9.35
N LEU A 207 -9.34 -21.98 -8.29
CA LEU A 207 -10.11 -21.92 -7.04
C LEU A 207 -11.44 -21.19 -7.25
N ILE A 208 -11.43 -20.05 -7.96
CA ILE A 208 -12.64 -19.29 -8.31
C ILE A 208 -13.63 -20.18 -9.06
N LYS A 209 -13.16 -20.89 -10.08
CA LYS A 209 -13.98 -21.85 -10.86
C LYS A 209 -14.50 -23.01 -10.01
N THR A 210 -13.65 -23.61 -9.16
CA THR A 210 -14.04 -24.75 -8.30
C THR A 210 -15.06 -24.37 -7.24
N ASN A 211 -14.99 -23.13 -6.73
CA ASN A 211 -15.93 -22.59 -5.77
C ASN A 211 -17.21 -22.01 -6.40
N ASN A 212 -17.39 -22.18 -7.73
CA ASN A 212 -18.52 -21.66 -8.51
C ASN A 212 -18.71 -20.14 -8.37
N LEU A 213 -17.62 -19.38 -8.27
CA LEU A 213 -17.64 -17.92 -8.19
C LEU A 213 -17.63 -17.26 -9.58
N THR A 214 -18.33 -17.87 -10.53
CA THR A 214 -18.33 -17.48 -11.96
C THR A 214 -19.70 -16.95 -12.40
N THR A 215 -20.55 -16.61 -11.45
CA THR A 215 -21.94 -16.17 -11.65
C THR A 215 -22.21 -14.89 -10.87
N SER A 216 -23.32 -14.21 -11.15
CA SER A 216 -23.65 -12.91 -10.54
C SER A 216 -23.91 -12.96 -9.03
N ASP A 217 -24.24 -14.14 -8.50
CA ASP A 217 -24.47 -14.44 -7.07
C ASP A 217 -23.18 -14.82 -6.31
N PHE A 218 -21.99 -14.59 -6.90
CA PHE A 218 -20.72 -14.94 -6.27
C PHE A 218 -20.54 -14.36 -4.85
N LYS A 219 -21.12 -13.18 -4.56
CA LYS A 219 -21.05 -12.57 -3.22
C LYS A 219 -21.80 -13.39 -2.19
N ASP A 220 -23.00 -13.87 -2.53
CA ASP A 220 -23.81 -14.71 -1.65
C ASP A 220 -23.10 -16.05 -1.42
N ALA A 221 -22.45 -16.59 -2.46
CA ALA A 221 -21.63 -17.79 -2.33
C ALA A 221 -20.39 -17.57 -1.44
N ILE A 222 -19.73 -16.41 -1.53
CA ILE A 222 -18.61 -16.05 -0.65
C ILE A 222 -19.07 -15.98 0.81
N GLU A 223 -20.18 -15.30 1.09
CA GLU A 223 -20.72 -15.13 2.44
C GLU A 223 -21.19 -16.47 3.03
N LYS A 224 -22.06 -17.19 2.30
CA LYS A 224 -22.65 -18.46 2.75
C LYS A 224 -21.61 -19.52 3.10
N ASN A 225 -20.55 -19.63 2.30
CA ASN A 225 -19.52 -20.64 2.48
C ASN A 225 -18.31 -20.12 3.27
N GLY A 226 -18.36 -18.86 3.72
CA GLY A 226 -17.27 -18.20 4.42
C GLY A 226 -15.96 -18.23 3.65
N TYR A 227 -16.02 -18.01 2.33
CA TYR A 227 -14.85 -17.93 1.46
C TYR A 227 -14.05 -16.66 1.70
N GLY A 228 -12.73 -16.76 1.65
CA GLY A 228 -11.86 -15.60 1.78
C GLY A 228 -10.44 -16.00 2.10
N PHE A 229 -9.59 -14.99 2.27
CA PHE A 229 -8.24 -15.23 2.72
C PHE A 229 -8.19 -15.59 4.21
N VAL A 230 -7.19 -16.39 4.59
CA VAL A 230 -6.82 -16.57 6.00
C VAL A 230 -6.27 -15.24 6.53
N LYS A 231 -6.77 -14.79 7.68
CA LYS A 231 -6.32 -13.54 8.30
C LYS A 231 -4.83 -13.62 8.63
N ALA A 232 -4.04 -12.69 8.09
CA ALA A 232 -2.60 -12.64 8.31
C ALA A 232 -2.19 -11.76 9.50
N ASN A 233 -2.98 -10.73 9.81
CA ASN A 233 -2.68 -9.76 10.86
C ASN A 233 -3.93 -9.38 11.68
N GLU A 234 -3.75 -8.87 12.90
CA GLU A 234 -4.86 -8.56 13.81
C GLU A 234 -5.31 -7.09 13.74
N ASN A 235 -4.38 -6.18 13.48
CA ASN A 235 -4.69 -4.76 13.47
C ASN A 235 -3.71 -3.94 12.63
N LEU A 236 -4.19 -3.45 11.49
CA LEU A 236 -3.46 -2.58 10.57
C LEU A 236 -4.23 -1.26 10.36
N SER A 237 -4.89 -0.75 11.41
CA SER A 237 -5.68 0.49 11.34
C SER A 237 -4.87 1.74 10.99
N ASN A 238 -3.57 1.71 11.25
CA ASN A 238 -2.62 2.78 10.89
C ASN A 238 -1.94 2.55 9.53
N LEU A 239 -2.53 1.73 8.65
CA LEU A 239 -2.01 1.45 7.31
C LEU A 239 -3.08 1.81 6.25
N GLU A 240 -2.66 2.54 5.23
CA GLU A 240 -3.43 2.75 4.00
C GLU A 240 -2.88 1.83 2.90
N VAL A 241 -3.73 1.11 2.18
CA VAL A 241 -3.28 0.14 1.15
C VAL A 241 -3.84 0.45 -0.23
N ILE A 242 -2.97 0.53 -1.23
CA ILE A 242 -3.34 0.75 -2.62
C ILE A 242 -2.83 -0.42 -3.45
N VAL A 243 -3.74 -1.28 -3.91
CA VAL A 243 -3.44 -2.38 -4.83
C VAL A 243 -3.61 -1.88 -6.26
N LEU A 244 -2.58 -2.02 -7.07
CA LEU A 244 -2.55 -1.59 -8.48
C LEU A 244 -2.22 -2.79 -9.37
N GLY A 245 -2.83 -2.82 -10.54
CA GLY A 245 -2.47 -3.78 -11.58
C GLY A 245 -3.37 -5.00 -11.68
N ILE A 246 -4.55 -5.03 -11.02
CA ILE A 246 -5.44 -6.20 -11.08
C ILE A 246 -5.73 -6.56 -12.54
N ASN A 247 -5.38 -7.79 -12.93
CA ASN A 247 -5.44 -8.27 -14.30
C ASN A 247 -6.05 -9.69 -14.30
N PRO A 248 -7.39 -9.79 -14.28
CA PRO A 248 -8.08 -11.07 -14.20
C PRO A 248 -7.89 -11.92 -15.47
N GLU A 249 -7.95 -13.24 -15.33
CA GLU A 249 -8.02 -14.16 -16.46
C GLU A 249 -9.28 -13.86 -17.31
N LYS A 250 -9.13 -13.93 -18.63
CA LYS A 250 -10.23 -13.71 -19.57
C LYS A 250 -11.22 -14.89 -19.53
N GLY A 251 -12.49 -14.60 -19.79
CA GLY A 251 -13.55 -15.61 -19.99
C GLY A 251 -14.55 -15.70 -18.83
N ASN A 252 -14.21 -15.23 -17.63
CA ASN A 252 -15.16 -15.05 -16.54
C ASN A 252 -15.43 -13.55 -16.31
N PRO A 253 -16.64 -13.03 -16.61
CA PRO A 253 -16.94 -11.61 -16.44
C PRO A 253 -16.96 -11.16 -14.97
N PHE A 254 -17.00 -12.09 -14.01
CA PHE A 254 -17.03 -11.80 -12.57
C PHE A 254 -15.65 -11.91 -11.90
N GLU A 255 -14.62 -12.37 -12.62
CA GLU A 255 -13.29 -12.69 -12.07
C GLU A 255 -12.68 -11.51 -11.31
N GLU A 256 -12.68 -10.31 -11.91
CA GLU A 256 -12.16 -9.10 -11.28
C GLU A 256 -12.91 -8.74 -10.00
N ALA A 257 -14.24 -8.90 -10.04
CA ALA A 257 -15.10 -8.56 -8.93
C ALA A 257 -14.87 -9.52 -7.75
N VAL A 258 -14.65 -10.82 -8.03
CA VAL A 258 -14.29 -11.82 -7.04
C VAL A 258 -12.94 -11.50 -6.41
N ILE A 259 -11.91 -11.21 -7.21
CA ILE A 259 -10.58 -10.81 -6.71
C ILE A 259 -10.73 -9.61 -5.76
N LYS A 260 -11.41 -8.55 -6.22
CA LYS A 260 -11.65 -7.34 -5.42
C LYS A 260 -12.38 -7.66 -4.12
N GLU A 261 -13.41 -8.49 -4.15
CA GLU A 261 -14.17 -8.89 -2.95
C GLU A 261 -13.29 -9.62 -1.93
N TYR A 262 -12.43 -10.54 -2.38
CA TYR A 262 -11.47 -11.24 -1.51
C TYR A 262 -10.50 -10.26 -0.82
N TRP A 263 -9.88 -9.36 -1.59
CA TRP A 263 -8.98 -8.34 -1.05
C TRP A 263 -9.68 -7.42 -0.06
N GLN A 264 -10.89 -6.95 -0.39
CA GLN A 264 -11.67 -6.06 0.48
C GLN A 264 -12.02 -6.73 1.81
N ASN A 265 -12.47 -7.99 1.78
CA ASN A 265 -12.85 -8.70 3.00
C ASN A 265 -11.63 -8.99 3.87
N TRP A 266 -10.49 -9.35 3.26
CA TRP A 266 -9.24 -9.52 3.99
C TRP A 266 -8.72 -8.23 4.63
N PHE A 267 -8.77 -7.10 3.91
CA PHE A 267 -8.41 -5.80 4.46
C PHE A 267 -9.32 -5.39 5.62
N LYS A 268 -10.64 -5.60 5.52
CA LYS A 268 -11.60 -5.35 6.60
C LYS A 268 -11.28 -6.20 7.84
N GLU A 269 -11.02 -7.49 7.66
CA GLU A 269 -10.68 -8.41 8.76
C GLU A 269 -9.41 -8.00 9.50
N MET A 270 -8.44 -7.42 8.78
CA MET A 270 -7.20 -6.88 9.37
C MET A 270 -7.33 -5.42 9.83
N LYS A 271 -8.53 -4.84 9.80
CA LYS A 271 -8.85 -3.45 10.23
C LYS A 271 -8.17 -2.35 9.41
N ILE A 272 -7.89 -2.62 8.13
CA ILE A 272 -7.39 -1.60 7.19
C ILE A 272 -8.58 -0.73 6.76
N ASN A 273 -8.63 0.50 7.25
CA ASN A 273 -9.79 1.38 7.05
C ASN A 273 -9.75 2.17 5.73
N LYS A 274 -8.57 2.33 5.14
CA LYS A 274 -8.38 3.08 3.90
C LYS A 274 -7.67 2.20 2.89
N TYR A 275 -8.38 1.83 1.83
CA TYR A 275 -7.78 1.09 0.74
C TYR A 275 -8.37 1.46 -0.61
N GLN A 276 -7.58 1.20 -1.67
CA GLN A 276 -8.02 1.27 -3.06
C GLN A 276 -7.52 0.04 -3.81
N ILE A 277 -8.35 -0.51 -4.69
CA ILE A 277 -7.97 -1.66 -5.53
C ILE A 277 -8.29 -1.28 -6.98
N LYS A 278 -7.26 -1.17 -7.80
CA LYS A 278 -7.34 -0.68 -9.19
C LYS A 278 -6.86 -1.73 -10.17
N SER A 279 -7.64 -1.91 -11.23
CA SER A 279 -7.29 -2.77 -12.36
C SER A 279 -6.08 -2.22 -13.11
N ALA A 280 -5.39 -3.10 -13.83
CA ALA A 280 -4.30 -2.70 -14.71
C ALA A 280 -4.83 -1.76 -15.80
N ASP A 281 -4.26 -0.56 -15.87
CA ASP A 281 -4.64 0.47 -16.83
C ASP A 281 -3.39 1.19 -17.35
N LEU A 282 -3.53 2.10 -18.30
CA LEU A 282 -2.41 2.92 -18.75
C LEU A 282 -1.90 3.80 -17.60
N PRO A 283 -0.57 4.03 -17.51
CA PRO A 283 0.00 4.91 -16.49
C PRO A 283 -0.64 6.28 -16.41
N SER A 284 -1.04 6.87 -17.55
CA SER A 284 -1.75 8.16 -17.61
C SER A 284 -3.07 8.17 -16.83
N ASN A 285 -3.74 7.03 -16.69
CA ASN A 285 -5.03 6.92 -16.00
C ASN A 285 -4.86 6.67 -14.50
N LEU A 286 -3.82 5.93 -14.10
CA LEU A 286 -3.55 5.64 -12.69
C LEU A 286 -2.69 6.69 -12.01
N GLU A 287 -1.89 7.46 -12.75
CA GLU A 287 -1.06 8.53 -12.17
C GLU A 287 -1.89 9.51 -11.31
N PRO A 288 -3.03 10.06 -11.76
CA PRO A 288 -3.85 10.92 -10.90
C PRO A 288 -4.34 10.22 -9.62
N VAL A 289 -4.65 8.92 -9.69
CA VAL A 289 -5.07 8.12 -8.54
C VAL A 289 -3.93 7.95 -7.54
N ILE A 290 -2.73 7.65 -8.02
CA ILE A 290 -1.51 7.49 -7.22
C ILE A 290 -1.15 8.79 -6.53
N LEU A 291 -1.11 9.89 -7.28
CA LEU A 291 -0.78 11.22 -6.75
C LEU A 291 -1.78 11.64 -5.67
N LYS A 292 -3.07 11.40 -5.89
CA LYS A 292 -4.14 11.65 -4.90
C LYS A 292 -3.99 10.78 -3.65
N ALA A 293 -3.64 9.51 -3.80
CA ALA A 293 -3.42 8.61 -2.67
C ALA A 293 -2.29 9.14 -1.76
N ILE A 294 -1.22 9.68 -2.34
CA ILE A 294 -0.10 10.24 -1.57
C ILE A 294 -0.46 11.60 -0.98
N SER A 295 -1.03 12.52 -1.76
CA SER A 295 -1.35 13.88 -1.29
C SER A 295 -2.41 13.93 -0.19
N GLY A 296 -3.28 12.92 -0.12
CA GLY A 296 -4.45 12.92 0.77
C GLY A 296 -5.52 13.95 0.37
N LYS A 297 -5.44 14.52 -0.84
CA LYS A 297 -6.33 15.56 -1.40
C LYS A 297 -6.91 15.11 -2.74
#